data_AF-A0A955MAK7-F1
#
_entry.id   AF-A0A955MAK7-F1
#
_cell.length_a   1.000
_cell.length_b   1.000
_cell.length_c   1.000
_cell.angle_alpha   90.00
_cell.angle_beta   90.00
_cell.angle_gamma   90.00
#
_symmetry.space_group_name_H-M   'P 1'
#
loop_
_entity.id
_entity.type
_entity.pdbx_description
1 polymer ?
#
loop_
_entity_poly.entity_id
_entity_poly.type
_entity_poly.pdbx_seq_one_letter_code
_entity_poly.pdbx_strand_id
1 'polypeptide(L)'
;MKNILVLLLGISLVGCAYEGRTLTDYMEEPQTILRDPHFTAYKEKRDVLERKYLNEEITYAEYMEGLEALDNQYDKEVAQRNAIVTHE
;
A
#
# COMPACT_ATOMS: atom_id res chain seq x y z
N MET A 1 -30.87 -35.12 12.11
CA MET A 1 -30.02 -34.40 13.09
C MET A 1 -28.53 -34.74 13.01
N LYS A 2 -28.13 -35.99 12.67
CA LYS A 2 -26.70 -36.37 12.53
C LYS A 2 -25.96 -35.61 11.41
N ASN A 3 -26.65 -35.27 10.32
CA ASN A 3 -26.04 -34.63 9.14
C ASN A 3 -25.79 -33.12 9.34
N ILE A 4 -26.55 -32.45 10.23
CA ILE A 4 -26.35 -31.04 10.58
C ILE A 4 -25.13 -30.89 11.50
N LEU A 5 -24.92 -31.86 12.38
CA LEU A 5 -23.80 -31.87 13.33
C LEU A 5 -22.44 -32.04 12.63
N VAL A 6 -22.40 -32.80 11.54
CA VAL A 6 -21.20 -32.95 10.69
C VAL A 6 -20.89 -31.66 9.91
N LEU A 7 -21.92 -30.93 9.49
CA LEU A 7 -21.79 -29.67 8.76
C LEU A 7 -21.23 -28.54 9.66
N LEU A 8 -21.65 -28.49 10.93
CA LEU A 8 -21.10 -27.55 11.92
C LEU A 8 -19.64 -27.85 12.28
N LEU A 9 -19.26 -29.13 12.37
CA LEU A 9 -17.87 -29.56 12.63
C LEU A 9 -16.91 -29.21 11.48
N GLY A 10 -17.40 -29.21 10.24
CA GLY A 10 -16.63 -28.78 9.08
C GLY A 10 -16.30 -27.28 9.09
N ILE A 11 -17.23 -26.43 9.53
CA ILE A 11 -17.04 -24.97 9.54
C ILE A 11 -16.05 -24.55 10.63
N SER A 12 -16.01 -25.24 11.77
CA SER A 12 -15.05 -24.97 12.84
C SER A 12 -13.59 -25.28 12.49
N LEU A 13 -13.32 -26.13 11.49
CA LEU A 13 -11.95 -26.47 11.08
C LEU A 13 -11.36 -25.45 10.07
N VAL A 14 -12.20 -24.70 9.36
CA VAL A 14 -11.74 -23.65 8.42
C VAL A 14 -11.42 -22.35 9.15
N GLY A 15 -11.96 -22.15 10.37
CA GLY A 15 -11.76 -20.94 11.17
C GLY A 15 -10.42 -20.83 11.92
N CYS A 16 -9.68 -21.93 12.11
CA CYS A 16 -8.46 -21.91 12.93
C CYS A 16 -7.14 -21.83 12.13
N ALA A 17 -7.19 -21.78 10.79
CA ALA A 17 -6.00 -21.58 9.96
C ALA A 17 -5.71 -20.10 9.64
N TYR A 18 -6.51 -19.17 10.20
CA TYR A 18 -6.39 -17.72 9.98
C TYR A 18 -5.90 -17.00 11.24
N GLU A 19 -4.97 -17.61 11.99
CA GLU A 19 -4.35 -16.99 13.17
C GLU A 19 -2.82 -17.04 13.08
N GLY A 20 -2.30 -16.76 11.89
CA GLY A 20 -0.86 -16.81 11.60
C GLY A 20 -0.38 -15.82 10.55
N ARG A 21 -1.24 -14.90 10.08
CA ARG A 21 -0.78 -13.70 9.37
C ARG A 21 -0.81 -12.56 10.35
N THR A 22 0.37 -12.33 10.90
CA THR A 22 0.73 -11.23 11.77
C THR A 22 0.16 -9.92 11.23
N LEU A 23 -0.37 -9.09 12.13
CA LEU A 23 -0.79 -7.69 11.87
C LEU A 23 0.24 -6.86 11.06
N THR A 24 1.49 -7.30 10.96
CA THR A 24 2.53 -6.73 10.09
C THR A 24 2.15 -6.75 8.60
N ASP A 25 1.51 -7.80 8.08
CA ASP A 25 1.09 -7.84 6.65
C ASP A 25 0.04 -6.74 6.37
N TYR A 26 -0.78 -6.40 7.36
CA TYR A 26 -1.77 -5.32 7.26
C TYR A 26 -1.13 -3.93 7.19
N MET A 27 0.08 -3.78 7.73
CA MET A 27 0.86 -2.54 7.64
C MET A 27 1.72 -2.51 6.37
N GLU A 28 2.19 -3.65 5.87
CA GLU A 28 3.09 -3.73 4.71
C GLU A 28 2.35 -3.73 3.36
N GLU A 29 1.16 -4.31 3.26
CA GLU A 29 0.36 -4.29 2.05
C GLU A 29 -1.16 -4.14 2.34
N PRO A 30 -1.69 -2.92 2.43
CA PRO A 30 -3.14 -2.75 2.47
C PRO A 30 -3.71 -3.26 1.14
N GLN A 31 -4.37 -4.42 1.17
CA GLN A 31 -5.12 -4.94 0.03
C GLN A 31 -6.28 -3.98 -0.24
N THR A 32 -6.13 -3.23 -1.31
CA THR A 32 -6.79 -1.96 -1.56
C THR A 32 -8.21 -2.09 -2.08
N ILE A 33 -9.15 -1.46 -1.37
CA ILE A 33 -10.43 -0.99 -1.97
C ILE A 33 -10.38 0.53 -2.24
N LEU A 34 -9.44 1.27 -1.63
CA LEU A 34 -9.23 2.71 -1.86
C LEU A 34 -7.74 2.96 -2.16
N ARG A 35 -7.29 2.65 -3.39
CA ARG A 35 -6.03 3.21 -3.90
C ARG A 35 -6.28 4.67 -4.22
N ASP A 36 -5.75 5.58 -3.40
CA ASP A 36 -5.62 6.98 -3.83
C ASP A 36 -4.81 6.99 -5.14
N PRO A 37 -5.38 7.44 -6.27
CA PRO A 37 -4.69 7.46 -7.55
C PRO A 37 -3.38 8.27 -7.50
N HIS A 38 -3.35 9.34 -6.69
CA HIS A 38 -2.16 10.18 -6.51
C HIS A 38 -1.05 9.42 -5.79
N PHE A 39 -1.40 8.72 -4.70
CA PHE A 39 -0.44 7.90 -3.97
C PHE A 39 0.11 6.75 -4.82
N THR A 40 -0.74 6.12 -5.64
CA THR A 40 -0.32 5.02 -6.52
C THR A 40 0.70 5.49 -7.55
N ALA A 41 0.41 6.61 -8.22
CA ALA A 41 1.32 7.20 -9.20
C ALA A 41 2.63 7.69 -8.57
N TYR A 42 2.57 8.28 -7.38
CA TYR A 42 3.77 8.66 -6.61
C TYR A 42 4.64 7.44 -6.29
N LYS A 43 4.04 6.37 -5.76
CA LYS A 43 4.76 5.14 -5.40
C LYS A 43 5.44 4.51 -6.62
N GLU A 44 4.73 4.37 -7.74
CA GLU A 44 5.31 3.81 -8.97
C GLU A 44 6.53 4.60 -9.45
N LYS A 45 6.46 5.94 -9.44
CA LYS A 45 7.60 6.78 -9.84
C LYS A 45 8.78 6.66 -8.88
N ARG A 46 8.52 6.60 -7.58
CA ARG A 46 9.54 6.43 -6.55
C ARG A 46 10.24 5.08 -6.69
N ASP A 47 9.48 4.00 -6.89
CA ASP A 47 10.02 2.65 -7.05
C ASP A 47 10.89 2.53 -8.32
N VAL A 48 10.56 3.27 -9.39
CA VAL A 48 11.41 3.38 -10.59
C VAL A 48 12.71 4.14 -10.28
N LEU A 49 12.63 5.25 -9.55
CA LEU A 49 13.79 6.05 -9.18
C LEU A 49 14.75 5.27 -8.27
N GLU A 50 14.22 4.59 -7.27
CA GLU A 50 14.97 3.71 -6.37
C GLU A 50 15.67 2.59 -7.15
N ARG A 51 14.96 1.96 -8.10
CA ARG A 51 15.56 0.93 -8.95
C ARG A 51 16.74 1.45 -9.76
N LYS A 52 16.64 2.67 -10.32
CA LYS A 52 17.76 3.30 -11.04
C LYS A 52 18.97 3.49 -10.14
N TYR A 53 18.76 3.92 -8.90
CA TYR A 53 19.85 4.08 -7.92
C TYR A 53 20.47 2.73 -7.55
N LEU A 54 19.65 1.72 -7.26
CA LEU A 54 20.11 0.37 -6.90
C LEU A 54 20.86 -0.33 -8.04
N ASN A 55 20.51 -0.02 -9.29
CA ASN A 55 21.20 -0.49 -10.49
C ASN A 55 22.46 0.34 -10.83
N GLU A 56 22.81 1.32 -10.00
CA GLU A 56 23.93 2.26 -10.24
C GLU A 56 23.78 3.08 -11.54
N GLU A 57 22.55 3.24 -12.06
CA GLU A 57 22.24 4.04 -13.25
C GLU A 57 22.27 5.55 -12.95
N ILE A 58 22.07 5.93 -11.68
CA ILE A 58 22.13 7.30 -11.18
C ILE A 58 22.95 7.34 -9.90
N THR A 59 23.56 8.49 -9.63
CA THR A 59 24.28 8.75 -8.38
C THR A 59 23.33 8.93 -7.20
N TYR A 60 23.85 8.83 -5.98
CA TYR A 60 23.08 9.14 -4.78
C TYR A 60 22.57 10.59 -4.76
N ALA A 61 23.35 11.55 -5.28
CA ALA A 61 22.92 12.94 -5.35
C ALA A 61 21.71 13.11 -6.28
N GLU A 62 21.75 12.51 -7.47
CA GLU A 62 20.63 12.51 -8.43
C GLU A 62 19.40 11.78 -7.88
N TYR A 63 19.60 10.69 -7.12
CA TYR A 63 18.52 10.01 -6.42
C TYR A 63 17.84 10.94 -5.40
N MET A 64 18.61 11.63 -4.56
CA MET A 64 18.07 12.53 -3.55
C MET A 64 17.33 13.72 -4.16
N GLU A 65 17.87 14.33 -5.21
CA GLU A 65 17.20 15.41 -5.95
C GLU A 65 15.89 14.93 -6.59
N GLY A 66 15.89 13.74 -7.19
CA GLY A 66 14.71 13.13 -7.78
C GLY A 66 13.63 12.79 -6.74
N LEU A 67 14.06 12.31 -5.56
CA LEU A 67 13.15 11.97 -4.46
C LEU A 67 12.49 13.23 -3.90
N GLU A 68 13.29 14.28 -3.63
CA GLU A 68 12.78 15.57 -3.17
C GLU A 68 11.78 16.17 -4.17
N ALA A 69 12.05 16.06 -5.48
CA ALA A 69 11.13 16.53 -6.50
C ALA A 69 9.79 15.75 -6.51
N LEU A 70 9.84 14.43 -6.33
CA LEU A 70 8.64 13.58 -6.25
C LEU A 70 7.81 13.86 -5.00
N ASP A 71 8.47 14.02 -3.85
CA ASP A 71 7.81 14.33 -2.58
C ASP A 71 7.11 15.70 -2.65
N ASN A 72 7.81 16.72 -3.14
CA ASN A 72 7.24 18.06 -3.34
C ASN A 72 6.06 18.06 -4.31
N GLN A 73 6.07 17.21 -5.33
CA GLN A 73 4.94 17.06 -6.24
C GLN A 73 3.74 16.43 -5.53
N TYR A 74 3.97 15.32 -4.82
CA TYR A 74 2.91 14.61 -4.10
C TYR A 74 2.26 15.47 -3.01
N ASP A 75 3.06 16.22 -2.25
CA ASP A 75 2.56 17.14 -1.23
C ASP A 75 1.62 18.21 -1.81
N LYS A 76 1.94 18.73 -3.01
CA LYS A 76 1.05 19.67 -3.72
C LYS A 76 -0.27 19.02 -4.13
N GLU A 77 -0.22 17.80 -4.66
CA GLU A 77 -1.42 17.06 -5.07
C GLU A 77 -2.31 16.73 -3.85
N VAL A 78 -1.71 16.33 -2.73
CA VAL A 78 -2.41 16.09 -1.47
C VAL A 78 -3.01 17.38 -0.89
N ALA A 79 -2.27 18.49 -0.91
CA ALA A 79 -2.77 19.78 -0.44
C ALA A 79 -3.97 20.26 -1.28
N GLN A 80 -3.92 20.11 -2.61
CA GLN A 80 -5.04 20.44 -3.50
C GLN A 80 -6.27 19.58 -3.21
N ARG A 81 -6.09 18.26 -3.06
CA ARG A 81 -7.18 17.34 -2.68
C ARG A 81 -7.80 17.75 -1.36
N ASN A 82 -6.98 18.00 -0.34
CA ASN A 82 -7.46 18.38 0.98
C ASN A 82 -8.22 19.71 0.94
N ALA A 83 -7.75 20.71 0.18
CA ALA A 83 -8.44 21.98 0.03
C ALA A 83 -9.85 21.83 -0.60
N ILE A 84 -10.03 20.87 -1.52
CA ILE A 84 -11.35 20.56 -2.09
C ILE A 84 -12.24 19.90 -1.02
N VAL A 85 -11.72 18.91 -0.29
CA VAL A 85 -12.48 18.14 0.71
C VAL A 85 -12.85 18.96 1.95
N THR A 86 -12.04 19.94 2.36
CA THR A 86 -12.34 20.79 3.54
C THR A 86 -13.31 21.94 3.25
N HIS A 87 -13.67 22.16 1.98
CA HIS A 87 -14.63 23.18 1.58
C HIS A 87 -16.05 22.65 1.32
N GLU A 88 -16.32 21.38 1.62
CA GLU A 88 -17.66 20.77 1.70
C GLU A 88 -18.11 20.63 3.17
#